data_AF-A0A832GSW7-F1
#
_entry.id   AF-A0A832GSW7-F1
#
_cell.length_a   1.000
_cell.length_b   1.000
_cell.length_c   1.000
_cell.angle_alpha   90.00
_cell.angle_beta   90.00
_cell.angle_gamma   90.00
#
_symmetry.space_group_name_H-M   'P 1'
#
loop_
_entity.id
_entity.type
_entity.pdbx_description
1 polymer ?
#
loop_
_entity_poly.entity_id
_entity_poly.type
_entity_poly.pdbx_seq_one_letter_code
_entity_poly.pdbx_strand_id
1 'polypeptide(L)' 'EKERYPEKFEINMVRCIFCGFCEEVCPEEAIVMSDEFELVFTSQKEAVFGKDKLLVPKEKLAKRLEFLRKNR' A
#
# COMPACT_ATOMS: atom_id res chain seq x y z
N GLU A 1 -8.67 22.61 3.04
CA GLU A 1 -8.40 22.13 1.67
C GLU A 1 -9.18 20.83 1.44
N LYS A 2 -9.64 20.53 0.22
CA LYS A 2 -10.36 19.28 -0.06
C LYS A 2 -9.35 18.13 -0.11
N GLU A 3 -9.43 17.20 0.84
CA GLU A 3 -8.78 15.89 0.71
C GLU A 3 -9.24 15.23 -0.59
N ARG A 4 -8.28 14.85 -1.44
CA ARG A 4 -8.57 14.24 -2.74
C ARG A 4 -8.68 12.74 -2.56
N TYR A 5 -9.88 12.20 -2.77
CA TYR A 5 -10.11 10.76 -2.78
C TYR A 5 -10.05 10.25 -4.23
N PRO A 6 -9.14 9.30 -4.56
CA PRO A 6 -9.01 8.81 -5.92
C PRO A 6 -10.22 7.95 -6.31
N GLU A 7 -10.79 8.23 -7.49
CA GLU A 7 -11.81 7.37 -8.10
C GLU A 7 -11.24 5.96 -8.32
N LYS A 8 -10.00 5.90 -8.82
CA LYS A 8 -9.27 4.67 -9.13
C LYS A 8 -7.88 4.68 -8.49
N PHE A 9 -7.54 3.61 -7.78
CA PHE A 9 -6.20 3.36 -7.26
C PHE A 9 -5.93 1.85 -7.36
N GLU A 10 -4.94 1.48 -8.16
CA GLU A 10 -4.61 0.08 -8.44
C GLU A 10 -3.09 -0.11 -8.43
N ILE A 11 -2.65 -1.23 -7.87
CA ILE A 11 -1.25 -1.67 -7.90
C ILE A 11 -1.19 -3.03 -8.56
N ASN A 12 -0.33 -3.18 -9.57
CA ASN A 12 -0.05 -4.49 -10.18
C ASN A 12 1.11 -5.14 -9.43
N MET A 13 0.82 -6.17 -8.65
CA MET A 13 1.78 -6.84 -7.77
C MET A 13 2.85 -7.64 -8.54
N VAL A 14 2.62 -7.97 -9.81
CA VAL A 14 3.62 -8.63 -10.69
C VAL A 14 4.57 -7.60 -11.33
N ARG A 15 4.19 -6.32 -11.38
CA ARG A 15 5.05 -5.22 -11.84
C ARG A 15 5.72 -4.46 -10.70
N CYS A 16 5.14 -4.48 -9.51
CA CYS A 16 5.72 -3.89 -8.31
C CYS A 16 7.02 -4.62 -7.98
N ILE A 17 8.08 -3.87 -7.71
CA ILE A 17 9.38 -4.40 -7.29
C ILE A 17 9.62 -4.25 -5.78
N PHE A 18 8.58 -3.85 -5.04
CA PHE A 18 8.59 -3.69 -3.57
C PHE A 18 9.71 -2.75 -3.05
N CYS A 19 10.04 -1.70 -3.79
CA CYS A 19 11.13 -0.78 -3.44
C CYS A 19 10.83 0.19 -2.28
N GLY A 20 9.56 0.38 -1.91
CA GLY A 20 9.16 1.28 -0.83
C GLY A 20 9.07 2.77 -1.20
N PHE A 21 9.42 3.18 -2.43
CA PHE A 21 9.39 4.60 -2.81
C PHE A 21 8.00 5.24 -2.74
N CYS A 22 6.94 4.46 -2.96
CA CYS A 22 5.57 4.96 -2.80
C CYS A 22 5.24 5.33 -1.35
N GLU A 23 5.75 4.59 -0.38
CA GLU A 23 5.61 4.87 1.06
C GLU A 23 6.42 6.09 1.47
N GLU A 24 7.65 6.21 0.96
CA GLU A 24 8.54 7.34 1.25
C GLU A 24 7.99 8.66 0.72
N VAL A 25 7.56 8.69 -0.55
CA VAL A 25 7.12 9.92 -1.21
C VAL A 25 5.74 10.39 -0.76
N CYS A 26 4.94 9.53 -0.12
CA CYS A 26 3.56 9.87 0.23
C CYS A 26 3.52 10.87 1.40
N PRO A 27 3.04 12.11 1.19
CA PRO A 27 3.03 13.13 2.24
C PRO A 27 2.03 12.81 3.36
N GLU A 28 0.91 12.17 3.03
CA GLU A 28 -0.23 11.92 3.94
C GLU A 28 -0.25 10.51 4.56
N GLU A 29 0.83 9.72 4.40
CA GLU A 29 0.91 8.32 4.88
C GLU A 29 -0.26 7.43 4.37
N ALA A 30 -0.78 7.72 3.17
CA ALA A 30 -1.93 7.00 2.61
C ALA A 30 -1.58 5.59 2.08
N ILE A 31 -0.30 5.34 1.81
CA ILE A 31 0.23 4.04 1.38
C ILE A 31 1.43 3.67 2.25
N VAL A 32 1.43 2.43 2.72
CA VAL A 32 2.42 1.88 3.66
C VAL A 32 2.69 0.43 3.27
N MET A 33 3.94 0.01 3.36
CA MET A 33 4.33 -1.37 3.08
C MET A 33 3.84 -2.29 4.20
N SER A 34 3.04 -3.30 3.86
CA SER A 34 2.65 -4.37 4.77
C SER A 34 3.80 -5.35 5.03
N ASP A 35 3.64 -6.17 6.07
CA ASP A 35 4.47 -7.34 6.35
C ASP A 35 3.96 -8.61 5.67
N GLU A 36 2.90 -8.52 4.86
CA GLU A 36 2.39 -9.63 4.04
C GLU A 36 3.34 -9.93 2.87
N PHE A 37 3.87 -11.15 2.84
CA PHE A 37 4.79 -11.63 1.79
C PHE A 37 4.28 -12.88 1.05
N GLU A 38 3.25 -13.54 1.56
CA GLU A 38 2.69 -14.79 1.00
C GLU A 38 1.70 -14.51 -0.14
N LEU A 39 2.20 -13.87 -1.21
CA LEU A 39 1.39 -13.49 -2.37
C LEU A 39 1.48 -14.58 -3.45
N VAL A 40 0.41 -15.38 -3.57
CA VAL A 40 0.27 -16.39 -4.63
C VAL A 40 -0.94 -16.03 -5.49
N PHE A 41 -0.72 -15.98 -6.82
CA PHE A 41 -1.76 -15.66 -7.79
C PHE A 41 -1.87 -16.78 -8.82
N THR A 42 -3.09 -17.11 -9.23
CA THR A 42 -3.34 -18.10 -10.30
C THR A 42 -3.58 -17.43 -11.65
N SER A 43 -3.78 -16.11 -11.67
CA SER A 43 -3.90 -15.31 -12.89
C SER A 43 -3.32 -13.90 -12.72
N GLN A 44 -2.94 -13.25 -13.83
CA GLN A 44 -2.45 -11.87 -13.78
C GLN A 44 -3.50 -10.88 -13.28
N LYS A 45 -4.79 -11.17 -13.49
CA LYS A 45 -5.89 -10.30 -13.04
C LYS A 45 -6.00 -10.30 -11.52
N GLU A 46 -5.75 -11.43 -10.85
CA GLU A 46 -5.73 -11.51 -9.39
C GLU A 46 -4.63 -10.66 -8.77
N ALA A 47 -3.50 -10.51 -9.47
CA ALA A 47 -2.36 -9.72 -9.04
C ALA A 47 -2.55 -8.20 -9.16
N VAL A 48 -3.65 -7.73 -9.76
CA VAL A 48 -4.01 -6.31 -9.76
C VAL A 48 -4.87 -6.04 -8.54
N PHE A 49 -4.35 -5.24 -7.61
CA PHE A 49 -5.01 -4.91 -6.36
C PHE A 49 -5.63 -3.53 -6.49
N GLY A 50 -6.95 -3.46 -6.38
CA GLY A 50 -7.69 -2.21 -6.28
C GLY A 50 -7.90 -1.78 -4.83
N LYS A 51 -8.71 -0.73 -4.65
CA LYS A 51 -9.10 -0.22 -3.32
C LYS A 51 -9.73 -1.30 -2.43
N ASP A 52 -10.41 -2.28 -3.02
CA ASP A 52 -11.02 -3.42 -2.34
C ASP A 52 -10.01 -4.30 -1.59
N LYS A 53 -8.77 -4.40 -2.09
CA LYS A 53 -7.68 -5.17 -1.45
C LYS A 53 -6.70 -4.30 -0.68
N LEU A 54 -6.51 -3.04 -1.11
CA LEU A 54 -5.50 -2.14 -0.54
C LEU A 54 -5.97 -1.40 0.71
N LEU A 55 -7.29 -1.17 0.87
CA LEU A 55 -7.82 -0.51 2.06
C LEU A 55 -7.90 -1.52 3.21
N VAL A 56 -7.01 -1.36 4.18
CA VAL A 56 -6.94 -2.18 5.39
C VAL A 56 -7.01 -1.31 6.65
N PRO A 57 -7.45 -1.88 7.79
CA PRO A 57 -7.42 -1.16 9.07
C PRO A 57 -5.99 -0.76 9.45
N LYS A 58 -5.81 0.47 9.96
CA LYS A 58 -4.49 1.03 10.31
C LYS A 58 -3.76 0.19 11.37
N GLU A 59 -4.52 -0.51 12.21
CA GLU A 59 -4.03 -1.37 13.29
C GLU A 59 -3.16 -2.51 12.74
N LYS A 60 -3.47 -3.02 11.54
CA LYS A 60 -2.65 -4.06 10.89
C LYS A 60 -1.27 -3.56 10.47
N LEU A 61 -1.12 -2.24 10.32
CA LEU A 61 0.12 -1.58 9.88
C LEU A 61 0.81 -0.83 11.01
N ALA A 62 0.34 -0.98 12.26
CA ALA A 62 0.78 -0.17 13.41
C ALA A 62 2.31 -0.16 13.58
N LYS A 63 2.96 -1.33 13.44
CA LYS A 63 4.42 -1.46 13.57
C LYS A 63 5.17 -0.63 12.53
N ARG A 64 4.72 -0.67 11.27
CA ARG A 64 5.37 0.08 10.18
C ARG A 64 5.08 1.57 10.28
N LEU A 65 3.85 1.94 10.61
CA LEU A 65 3.45 3.33 10.85
C LEU A 65 4.26 3.97 11.98
N GLU A 66 4.44 3.27 13.10
CA GLU A 66 5.27 3.75 14.21
C GLU A 66 6.73 3.95 13.77
N PHE A 67 7.28 2.99 13.01
CA PHE A 67 8.62 3.12 12.45
C PHE A 67 8.76 4.34 11.54
N LEU A 68 7.82 4.56 10.61
CA LEU A 68 7.89 5.69 9.68
C LEU A 68 7.84 7.03 10.41
N ARG A 69 6.91 7.20 11.36
CA ARG A 69 6.76 8.45 12.13
C ARG A 69 7.96 8.78 13.00
N LYS A 70 8.72 7.78 13.43
CA LYS A 70 9.94 7.97 14.22
C LYS A 70 11.15 8.37 13.36
N ASN A 71 11.17 7.99 12.08
CA ASN A 71 12.34 8.13 11.20
C ASN A 71 12.10 9.05 10.00
N ARG A 72 10.93 9.69 9.91
CA ARG A 72 10.59 10.70 8.91
C ARG A 72 10.93 12.10 9.43
#